data_AF-A0A2N3DJ81-F1
#
_entry.id   AF-A0A2N3DJ81-F1
#
_cell.length_a   1.000
_cell.length_b   1.000
_cell.length_c   1.000
_cell.angle_alpha   90.00
_cell.angle_beta   90.00
_cell.angle_gamma   90.00
#
_symmetry.space_group_name_H-M   'P 1'
#
loop_
_entity.id
_entity.type
_entity.pdbx_description
1 polymer ?
#
loop_
_entity_poly.entity_id
_entity_poly.type
_entity_poly.pdbx_seq_one_letter_code
_entity_poly.pdbx_strand_id
1 'polypeptide(L)' 'MAGPLKGIRVIEFAGIGPGPFCGMMLADHGAEVIRIDRPGGAL' A
#
# COMPACT_ATOMS: atom_id res chain seq x y z
N MET A 1 -16.93 7.21 6.49
CA MET A 1 -17.39 5.81 6.60
C MET A 1 -16.15 4.92 6.67
N ALA A 2 -16.14 3.88 7.49
CA ALA A 2 -15.02 2.93 7.53
C ALA A 2 -15.09 2.01 6.30
N GLY A 3 -14.02 1.93 5.51
CA GLY A 3 -13.93 0.98 4.40
C GLY A 3 -13.82 -0.48 4.89
N PRO A 4 -14.10 -1.47 4.03
CA PRO A 4 -14.15 -2.89 4.42
C PRO A 4 -12.83 -3.44 4.97
N LEU A 5 -11.69 -2.77 4.76
CA LEU A 5 -10.38 -3.17 5.26
C LEU A 5 -9.93 -2.40 6.50
N LYS A 6 -10.84 -1.68 7.18
CA LYS A 6 -10.51 -0.93 8.41
C LYS A 6 -9.84 -1.84 9.45
N GLY A 7 -8.67 -1.39 9.94
CA GLY A 7 -7.90 -2.08 10.97
C GLY A 7 -6.90 -3.11 10.43
N ILE A 8 -6.87 -3.33 9.12
CA ILE A 8 -5.86 -4.15 8.45
C ILE A 8 -4.63 -3.30 8.15
N ARG A 9 -3.44 -3.85 8.46
CA ARG A 9 -2.13 -3.30 8.11
C ARG A 9 -1.48 -4.17 7.04
N VAL A 10 -1.03 -3.55 5.96
CA VAL A 10 -0.40 -4.22 4.81
C VAL A 10 1.01 -3.67 4.65
N ILE A 11 1.98 -4.57 4.52
CA ILE A 11 3.35 -4.22 4.15
C ILE A 11 3.50 -4.43 2.64
N GLU A 12 3.81 -3.36 1.92
CA GLU A 12 4.15 -3.40 0.50
C GLU A 12 5.66 -3.21 0.33
N PHE A 13 6.31 -4.11 -0.42
CA PHE A 13 7.66 -3.86 -0.91
C PHE A 13 7.60 -3.11 -2.24
N ALA A 14 8.45 -2.11 -2.38
CA ALA A 14 8.54 -1.27 -3.57
C ALA A 14 8.58 -2.09 -4.87
N GLY A 15 7.53 -1.92 -5.68
CA GLY A 15 7.42 -2.47 -7.02
C GLY A 15 7.10 -1.37 -8.04
N ILE A 16 6.97 -1.78 -9.30
CA ILE A 16 6.55 -0.92 -10.42
C ILE A 16 5.13 -1.33 -10.81
N GLY A 17 4.33 -0.37 -11.30
CA GLY A 17 3.04 -0.63 -11.96
C GLY A 17 2.01 -1.35 -11.09
N PRO A 18 1.76 -2.67 -11.31
CA PRO A 18 0.70 -3.41 -10.62
C PRO A 18 0.85 -3.50 -9.09
N GLY A 19 2.07 -3.50 -8.56
CA GLY A 19 2.30 -3.56 -7.11
C GLY A 19 1.73 -2.34 -6.39
N PRO A 20 2.27 -1.12 -6.65
CA PRO A 20 1.76 0.11 -6.06
C PRO A 20 0.26 0.35 -6.32
N PHE A 21 -0.24 -0.06 -7.49
CA PHE A 21 -1.66 0.05 -7.80
C PHE A 21 -2.53 -0.82 -6.87
N CYS A 22 -2.11 -2.05 -6.59
CA CYS A 22 -2.76 -2.90 -5.61
C CYS A 22 -2.75 -2.26 -4.21
N GLY A 23 -1.59 -1.73 -3.78
CA GLY A 23 -1.47 -1.00 -2.51
C GLY A 23 -2.44 0.17 -2.41
N MET A 24 -2.56 0.99 -3.47
CA MET A 24 -3.52 2.09 -3.54
C MET A 24 -4.98 1.60 -3.42
N MET A 25 -5.37 0.55 -4.17
CA MET A 25 -6.72 0.00 -4.08
C MET A 25 -7.05 -0.51 -2.66
N LEU A 26 -6.09 -1.13 -1.97
CA LEU A 26 -6.29 -1.59 -0.59
C LEU A 26 -6.44 -0.40 0.37
N ALA A 27 -5.67 0.66 0.18
CA ALA A 27 -5.78 1.89 0.96
C ALA A 27 -7.13 2.59 0.75
N ASP A 28 -7.64 2.65 -0.48
CA ASP A 28 -8.97 3.19 -0.81
C ASP A 28 -10.09 2.45 -0.07
N HIS A 29 -9.90 1.14 0.17
CA HIS A 29 -10.82 0.30 0.93
C HIS A 29 -10.58 0.34 2.45
N GLY A 30 -9.69 1.20 2.93
CA GLY A 30 -9.50 1.51 4.35
C GLY A 30 -8.38 0.75 5.05
N ALA A 31 -7.49 0.08 4.31
CA ALA A 31 -6.28 -0.52 4.88
C ALA A 31 -5.21 0.54 5.16
N GLU A 32 -4.37 0.31 6.18
CA GLU A 32 -3.12 1.05 6.37
C GLU A 32 -2.02 0.34 5.58
N VAL A 33 -1.52 0.97 4.51
CA VAL A 33 -0.49 0.39 3.64
C VAL A 33 0.85 1.08 3.91
N ILE A 34 1.82 0.29 4.38
CA ILE A 34 3.17 0.75 4.69
C ILE A 34 4.10 0.25 3.59
N ARG A 35 4.62 1.17 2.79
CA ARG A 35 5.56 0.87 1.71
C ARG A 35 7.00 0.85 2.22
N ILE A 36 7.74 -0.16 1.80
CA ILE A 36 9.17 -0.33 2.06
C ILE A 36 9.94 -0.17 0.74
N ASP A 37 10.71 0.92 0.66
CA ASP A 37 11.66 1.16 -0.42
C ASP A 37 13.08 0.73 -0.02
N ARG A 38 13.92 0.49 -1.03
CA ARG A 38 15.36 0.31 -0.82
C ARG A 38 15.99 1.65 -0.43
N PRO A 39 17.10 1.67 0.32
CA PRO A 39 17.88 2.89 0.53
C PRO A 39 18.21 3.57 -0.79
N GLY A 40 17.93 4.88 -0.90
CA GLY A 40 18.09 5.65 -2.14
C GLY A 40 16.96 5.49 -3.16
N GLY A 41 15.90 4.76 -2.84
CA GLY A 41 14.74 4.57 -3.70
C GLY A 41 13.68 5.65 -3.52
N ALA A 42 13.52 6.47 -4.55
CA ALA A 42 12.24 6.85 -5.15
C ALA A 42 12.55 7.22 -6.61
N LEU A 43 11.63 6.92 -7.55
CA LEU A 43 11.70 7.46 -8.90
C LEU A 43 11.68 8.99 -8.88
#